data_AF-A0A7V7WJQ1-F1
#
_entry.id   AF-A0A7V7WJQ1-F1
#
_cell.length_a   1.000
_cell.length_b   1.000
_cell.length_c   1.000
_cell.angle_alpha   90.00
_cell.angle_beta   90.00
_cell.angle_gamma   90.00
#
_symmetry.space_group_name_H-M   'P 1'
#
loop_
_entity.id
_entity.type
_entity.pdbx_description
1 polymer ?
#
loop_
_entity_poly.entity_id
_entity_poly.type
_entity_poly.pdbx_seq_one_letter_code
_entity_poly.pdbx_strand_id
1 'polypeptide(L)'
;MIMRQGWWLWAGLAVTGLAAAEPNAAPSAVEWLQRVSNAARQLNYVGTVVYQHGNRVETSRLFHLGDHPHGEQERLISLEGPLREVVRNNENVTCYFPELRVVRIEQRSTRSAFPALLPKQVATLSENYNFRRGELARVAGIEARAYFFEPKDGLRYGH
;
A
#
# COMPACT_ATOMS: atom_id res chain seq x y z
N MET A 1 -17.50 48.42 66.67
CA MET A 1 -16.61 48.46 65.49
C MET A 1 -15.67 47.25 65.59
N ILE A 2 -16.17 46.02 65.39
CA ILE A 2 -16.21 45.20 64.15
C ILE A 2 -14.85 45.09 63.44
N MET A 3 -14.18 43.93 63.55
CA MET A 3 -13.45 43.23 62.45
C MET A 3 -12.93 41.88 62.99
N ARG A 4 -13.61 40.76 62.70
CA ARG A 4 -13.57 39.87 61.51
C ARG A 4 -12.36 38.90 61.48
N GLN A 5 -12.73 37.65 61.77
CA GLN A 5 -12.13 36.35 61.48
C GLN A 5 -11.42 36.26 60.10
N GLY A 6 -10.40 35.40 60.02
CA GLY A 6 -9.82 34.92 58.76
C GLY A 6 -9.19 33.53 58.92
N TRP A 7 -10.00 32.49 58.79
CA TRP A 7 -9.53 31.12 58.56
C TRP A 7 -9.19 30.96 57.08
N TRP A 8 -7.96 30.58 56.76
CA TRP A 8 -7.56 30.24 55.39
C TRP A 8 -7.85 28.76 55.14
N LEU A 9 -8.97 28.47 54.48
CA LEU A 9 -9.21 27.17 53.84
C LEU A 9 -8.51 27.18 52.47
N TRP A 10 -7.43 26.41 52.33
CA TRP A 10 -6.89 26.06 51.02
C TRP A 10 -7.81 24.99 50.40
N ALA A 11 -8.69 25.41 49.49
CA ALA A 11 -9.42 24.50 48.63
C ALA A 11 -8.46 23.97 47.56
N GLY A 12 -7.96 22.74 47.74
CA GLY A 12 -7.23 22.02 46.71
C GLY A 12 -8.18 21.63 45.58
N LEU A 13 -8.08 22.31 44.45
CA LEU A 13 -8.80 21.96 43.23
C LEU A 13 -8.11 20.74 42.60
N ALA A 14 -8.59 19.54 42.90
CA ALA A 14 -8.14 18.33 42.22
C ALA A 14 -8.73 18.32 40.79
N VAL A 15 -7.96 18.80 39.82
CA VAL A 15 -8.26 18.59 38.40
C VAL A 15 -8.01 17.12 38.10
N THR A 16 -9.06 16.31 38.16
CA THR A 16 -9.05 14.96 37.59
C THR A 16 -8.95 15.10 36.07
N GLY A 17 -7.74 14.96 35.54
CA GLY A 17 -7.52 14.86 34.11
C GLY A 17 -8.27 13.64 33.57
N LEU A 18 -9.30 13.88 32.76
CA LEU A 18 -9.85 12.86 31.88
C LEU A 18 -8.74 12.48 30.90
N ALA A 19 -8.09 11.34 31.13
CA ALA A 19 -7.28 10.70 30.12
C ALA A 19 -8.25 10.26 29.01
N ALA A 20 -8.37 11.09 27.96
CA ALA A 20 -9.01 10.68 26.73
C ALA A 20 -8.19 9.50 26.19
N ALA A 21 -8.76 8.29 26.29
CA ALA A 21 -8.22 7.14 25.59
C ALA A 21 -8.28 7.46 24.10
N GLU A 22 -7.12 7.72 23.49
CA GLU A 22 -7.04 7.77 22.04
C GLU A 22 -7.55 6.43 21.51
N PRO A 23 -8.50 6.41 20.55
CA PRO A 23 -8.90 5.17 19.91
C PRO A 23 -7.75 4.73 19.01
N ASN A 24 -6.70 4.16 19.60
CA ASN A 24 -5.59 3.57 18.88
C ASN A 24 -5.96 2.15 18.41
N ALA A 25 -7.19 2.01 17.90
CA ALA A 25 -7.60 0.81 17.21
C ALA A 25 -6.78 0.76 15.91
N ALA A 26 -5.88 -0.20 15.81
CA ALA A 26 -5.16 -0.44 14.58
C ALA A 26 -6.18 -0.59 13.43
N PRO A 27 -5.97 0.04 12.26
CA PRO A 27 -6.90 -0.11 11.15
C PRO A 27 -7.07 -1.60 10.83
N SER A 28 -8.31 -1.99 10.56
CA SER A 28 -8.63 -3.33 10.10
C SER A 28 -7.84 -3.69 8.83
N ALA A 29 -7.69 -4.99 8.58
CA ALA A 29 -7.05 -5.51 7.37
C ALA A 29 -7.57 -4.85 6.09
N VAL A 30 -8.90 -4.68 6.03
CA VAL A 30 -9.64 -4.14 4.91
C VAL A 30 -9.29 -2.68 4.69
N GLU A 31 -9.29 -1.88 5.76
CA GLU A 31 -8.94 -0.47 5.70
C GLU A 31 -7.50 -0.27 5.26
N TRP A 32 -6.57 -1.09 5.74
CA TRP A 32 -5.17 -1.03 5.32
C TRP A 32 -4.99 -1.42 3.85
N LEU A 33 -5.63 -2.50 3.40
CA LEU A 33 -5.60 -2.92 2.00
C LEU A 33 -6.22 -1.87 1.09
N GLN A 34 -7.35 -1.28 1.48
CA GLN A 34 -7.99 -0.19 0.75
C GLN A 34 -7.07 1.03 0.66
N ARG A 35 -6.42 1.41 1.76
CA ARG A 35 -5.46 2.51 1.77
C ARG A 35 -4.29 2.26 0.81
N VAL A 36 -3.69 1.07 0.84
CA VAL A 36 -2.59 0.70 -0.06
C VAL A 36 -3.07 0.68 -1.52
N SER A 37 -4.22 0.07 -1.78
CA SER A 37 -4.83 -0.01 -3.11
C SER A 37 -5.17 1.38 -3.68
N ASN A 38 -5.65 2.30 -2.85
CA ASN A 38 -5.94 3.67 -3.27
C ASN A 38 -4.65 4.47 -3.54
N ALA A 39 -3.67 4.39 -2.63
CA ALA A 39 -2.38 5.08 -2.79
C ALA A 39 -1.66 4.62 -4.06
N ALA A 40 -1.70 3.31 -4.34
CA ALA A 40 -1.14 2.70 -5.54
C ALA A 40 -1.64 3.31 -6.85
N ARG A 41 -2.94 3.62 -6.94
CA ARG A 41 -3.61 4.13 -8.15
C ARG A 41 -3.62 5.65 -8.25
N GLN A 42 -3.54 6.35 -7.12
CA GLN A 42 -3.77 7.81 -7.07
C GLN A 42 -2.48 8.62 -6.97
N LEU A 43 -1.43 8.07 -6.36
CA LEU A 43 -0.20 8.84 -6.14
C LEU A 43 0.71 8.79 -7.36
N ASN A 44 1.44 9.87 -7.59
CA ASN A 44 2.50 9.90 -8.59
C ASN A 44 3.81 9.44 -7.95
N TYR A 45 4.48 8.48 -8.56
CA TYR A 45 5.74 7.97 -8.03
C TYR A 45 6.64 7.41 -9.12
N VAL A 46 7.93 7.45 -8.84
CA VAL A 46 8.99 6.82 -9.63
C VAL A 46 9.88 6.00 -8.72
N GLY A 47 10.26 4.82 -9.14
CA GLY A 47 11.08 3.93 -8.34
C GLY A 47 11.80 2.87 -9.17
N THR A 48 12.76 2.21 -8.53
CA THR A 48 13.37 0.99 -9.07
C THR A 48 12.77 -0.19 -8.34
N VAL A 49 12.27 -1.17 -9.09
CA VAL A 49 11.68 -2.40 -8.58
C VAL A 49 12.52 -3.58 -9.03
N VAL A 50 12.69 -4.54 -8.13
CA VAL A 50 13.35 -5.82 -8.42
C VAL A 50 12.29 -6.89 -8.31
N TYR A 51 12.07 -7.62 -9.39
CA TYR A 51 11.18 -8.78 -9.44
C TYR A 51 12.01 -10.05 -9.48
N GLN A 52 11.76 -10.95 -8.54
CA GLN A 52 12.42 -12.25 -8.48
C GLN A 52 11.39 -13.37 -8.59
N HIS A 53 11.63 -14.30 -9.51
CA HIS A 53 10.83 -15.52 -9.67
C HIS A 53 11.73 -16.72 -9.94
N GLY A 54 11.78 -17.66 -9.00
CA GLY A 54 12.75 -18.75 -9.01
C GLY A 54 14.17 -18.22 -9.02
N ASN A 55 14.95 -18.62 -10.04
CA ASN A 55 16.35 -18.19 -10.23
C ASN A 55 16.48 -16.94 -11.13
N ARG A 56 15.36 -16.35 -11.57
CA ARG A 56 15.37 -15.17 -12.44
C ARG A 56 15.13 -13.92 -11.60
N VAL A 57 16.03 -12.94 -11.75
CA VAL A 57 15.91 -11.60 -11.18
C VAL A 57 15.82 -10.61 -12.33
N GLU A 58 14.89 -9.67 -12.23
CA GLU A 58 14.70 -8.59 -13.19
C GLU A 58 14.60 -7.26 -12.45
N THR A 59 15.47 -6.32 -12.81
CA THR A 59 15.45 -4.96 -12.30
C THR A 59 14.79 -4.03 -13.32
N SER A 60 13.83 -3.21 -12.87
CA SER A 60 13.10 -2.28 -13.74
C SER A 60 12.87 -0.93 -13.08
N ARG A 61 12.80 0.12 -13.89
CA ARG A 61 12.33 1.43 -13.46
C ARG A 61 10.83 1.55 -13.71
N LEU A 62 10.07 1.88 -12.67
CA LEU A 62 8.64 2.11 -12.70
C LEU A 62 8.36 3.61 -12.60
N PHE A 63 7.49 4.09 -13.48
CA PHE A 63 6.85 5.40 -13.41
C PHE A 63 5.36 5.18 -13.32
N HIS A 64 4.71 5.84 -12.37
CA HIS A 64 3.26 5.82 -12.20
C HIS A 64 2.73 7.26 -12.14
N LEU A 65 1.66 7.50 -12.88
CA LEU A 65 0.88 8.73 -12.91
C LEU A 65 -0.58 8.40 -12.66
N GLY A 66 -1.11 8.85 -11.53
CA GLY A 66 -2.54 8.87 -11.26
C GLY A 66 -3.13 10.16 -11.83
N ASP A 67 -4.01 10.04 -12.83
CA ASP A 67 -4.62 11.17 -13.53
C ASP A 67 -6.14 11.10 -13.35
N HIS A 68 -6.65 11.42 -12.16
CA HIS A 68 -8.10 11.39 -11.92
C HIS A 68 -8.76 12.63 -12.58
N PRO A 69 -9.82 12.48 -13.41
CA PRO A 69 -10.66 11.29 -13.64
C PRO A 69 -10.28 10.44 -14.86
N HIS A 70 -9.20 10.76 -15.58
CA HIS A 70 -8.75 10.12 -16.82
C HIS A 70 -8.09 8.75 -16.65
N GLY A 71 -7.80 8.34 -15.41
CA GLY A 71 -7.39 6.99 -15.01
C GLY A 71 -5.93 6.90 -14.55
N GLU A 72 -5.25 5.83 -14.91
CA GLU A 72 -3.87 5.55 -14.48
C GLU A 72 -2.95 5.25 -15.67
N GLN A 73 -1.73 5.79 -15.60
CA GLN A 73 -0.68 5.53 -16.56
C GLN A 73 0.56 5.00 -15.86
N GLU A 74 1.11 3.92 -16.40
CA GLU A 74 2.33 3.31 -15.90
C GLU A 74 3.32 3.10 -17.04
N ARG A 75 4.60 3.24 -16.72
CA ARG A 75 5.70 2.89 -17.62
C ARG A 75 6.73 2.06 -16.85
N LEU A 76 7.02 0.87 -17.36
CA LEU A 76 8.05 -0.02 -16.84
C LEU A 76 9.17 -0.15 -17.87
N ILE A 77 10.41 0.11 -17.46
CA ILE A 77 11.59 0.00 -18.33
C ILE A 77 12.56 -0.98 -17.70
N SER A 78 12.96 -2.02 -18.46
CA SER A 78 13.98 -2.97 -18.00
C SER A 78 15.33 -2.27 -17.88
N LEU A 79 16.01 -2.47 -16.76
CA LEU A 79 17.33 -1.87 -16.49
C LEU A 79 18.48 -2.85 -16.76
N GLU A 80 18.16 -4.12 -16.95
CA GLU A 80 19.11 -5.20 -17.21
C GLU A 80 18.61 -6.08 -18.36
N GLY A 81 19.54 -6.64 -19.13
CA GLY A 81 19.22 -7.50 -20.28
C GLY A 81 18.67 -6.73 -21.49
N PRO A 82 17.93 -7.42 -22.38
CA PRO A 82 17.32 -6.81 -23.56
C PRO A 82 16.38 -5.66 -23.18
N LEU A 83 16.47 -4.55 -23.92
CA LEU A 83 15.60 -3.42 -23.67
C LEU A 83 14.14 -3.84 -23.89
N ARG A 84 13.33 -3.75 -22.83
CA ARG A 84 11.89 -3.97 -22.87
C ARG A 84 11.22 -2.82 -22.14
N GLU A 85 10.25 -2.21 -22.82
CA GLU A 85 9.41 -1.16 -22.26
C GLU A 85 7.96 -1.62 -22.26
N VAL A 86 7.28 -1.45 -21.13
CA VAL A 86 5.86 -1.74 -20.96
C VAL A 86 5.17 -0.43 -20.59
N VAL A 87 4.30 0.05 -21.48
CA VAL A 87 3.44 1.19 -21.21
C VAL A 87 2.04 0.66 -20.94
N ARG A 88 1.47 1.00 -19.78
CA ARG A 88 0.09 0.70 -19.44
C ARG A 88 -0.69 1.99 -19.36
N ASN A 89 -1.80 2.05 -20.07
CA ASN A 89 -2.76 3.14 -19.98
C ASN A 89 -4.13 2.52 -19.75
N ASN A 90 -4.63 2.64 -18.51
CA ASN A 90 -5.86 2.02 -18.07
C ASN A 90 -5.88 0.51 -18.35
N GLU A 91 -6.70 0.07 -19.31
CA GLU A 91 -6.88 -1.33 -19.71
C GLU A 91 -5.97 -1.77 -20.87
N ASN A 92 -5.24 -0.84 -21.48
CA ASN A 92 -4.36 -1.14 -22.62
C ASN A 92 -2.91 -1.29 -22.16
N VAL A 93 -2.26 -2.37 -22.58
CA VAL A 93 -0.85 -2.66 -22.30
C VAL A 93 -0.10 -2.74 -23.62
N THR A 94 0.85 -1.85 -23.83
CA THR A 94 1.75 -1.86 -24.99
C THR A 94 3.14 -2.26 -24.54
N CYS A 95 3.65 -3.37 -25.09
CA CYS A 95 5.01 -3.83 -24.88
C CYS A 95 5.85 -3.53 -26.12
N TYR A 96 6.94 -2.78 -25.93
CA TYR A 96 7.93 -2.47 -26.94
C TYR A 96 9.15 -3.36 -26.76
N PHE A 97 9.56 -4.02 -27.85
CA PHE A 97 10.78 -4.82 -27.95
C PHE A 97 11.67 -4.24 -29.05
N PRO A 98 12.48 -3.21 -28.75
CA PRO A 98 13.25 -2.48 -29.76
C PRO A 98 14.23 -3.36 -30.54
N GLU A 99 14.86 -4.34 -29.89
CA GLU A 99 15.80 -5.26 -30.54
C GLU A 99 15.12 -6.12 -31.62
N LEU A 100 13.88 -6.53 -31.37
CA LEU A 100 13.08 -7.32 -32.32
C LEU A 100 12.30 -6.45 -33.30
N ARG A 101 12.29 -5.11 -33.10
CA ARG A 101 11.42 -4.16 -33.82
C ARG A 101 9.94 -4.57 -33.77
N VAL A 102 9.52 -5.13 -32.64
CA VAL A 102 8.16 -5.64 -32.42
C VAL A 102 7.46 -4.78 -31.38
N VAL A 103 6.19 -4.46 -31.65
CA VAL A 103 5.26 -3.86 -30.68
C VAL A 103 4.12 -4.84 -30.48
N ARG A 104 3.82 -5.16 -29.22
CA ARG A 104 2.72 -6.04 -28.84
C ARG A 104 1.70 -5.28 -28.01
N ILE A 105 0.45 -5.28 -28.42
CA ILE A 105 -0.66 -4.63 -27.71
C ILE A 105 -1.53 -5.73 -27.10
N GLU A 106 -1.77 -5.64 -25.80
CA GLU A 106 -2.57 -6.58 -25.02
C GLU A 106 -3.59 -5.82 -24.19
N GLN A 107 -4.69 -6.49 -23.83
CA GLN A 107 -5.58 -6.02 -22.78
C GLN A 107 -5.00 -6.38 -21.40
N ARG A 108 -5.18 -5.49 -20.43
CA ARG A 108 -4.69 -5.67 -19.07
C ARG A 108 -5.35 -6.89 -18.44
N SER A 109 -4.58 -7.96 -18.28
CA SER A 109 -4.99 -9.06 -17.43
C SER A 109 -4.79 -8.68 -15.96
N THR A 110 -5.70 -9.14 -15.10
CA THR A 110 -5.64 -8.97 -13.63
C THR A 110 -4.38 -9.55 -12.99
N ARG A 111 -3.60 -10.34 -13.74
CA ARG A 111 -2.33 -10.96 -13.30
C ARG A 111 -1.08 -10.13 -13.59
N SER A 112 -1.14 -9.05 -14.37
CA SER A 112 0.08 -8.43 -14.94
C SER A 112 0.50 -7.08 -14.36
N ALA A 113 -0.24 -6.53 -13.38
CA ALA A 113 0.01 -5.18 -12.89
C ALA A 113 0.43 -5.16 -11.42
N PHE A 114 1.38 -4.29 -11.10
CA PHE A 114 1.74 -3.96 -9.73
C PHE A 114 1.41 -2.48 -9.51
N PRO A 115 0.69 -2.11 -8.45
CA PRO A 115 0.08 -3.00 -7.44
C PRO A 115 -1.19 -3.69 -7.95
N ALA A 116 -1.25 -5.02 -7.85
CA ALA A 116 -2.30 -5.84 -8.46
C ALA A 116 -3.66 -5.79 -7.75
N LEU A 117 -3.76 -5.10 -6.61
CA LEU A 117 -4.88 -5.22 -5.69
C LEU A 117 -6.07 -4.36 -6.14
N LEU A 118 -6.99 -4.96 -6.87
CA LEU A 118 -8.30 -4.39 -7.20
C LEU A 118 -9.21 -4.38 -5.96
N PRO A 119 -10.13 -3.40 -5.84
CA PRO A 119 -11.08 -3.33 -4.73
C PRO A 119 -11.89 -4.62 -4.53
N LYS A 120 -12.27 -5.30 -5.62
CA LYS A 120 -12.98 -6.59 -5.58
C LYS A 120 -12.15 -7.70 -4.90
N GLN A 121 -10.83 -7.66 -5.02
CA GLN A 121 -9.95 -8.65 -4.38
C GLN A 121 -9.83 -8.41 -2.88
N VAL A 122 -9.97 -7.16 -2.41
CA VAL A 122 -9.90 -6.83 -0.97
C VAL A 122 -11.04 -7.48 -0.19
N ALA A 123 -12.27 -7.48 -0.74
CA ALA A 123 -13.41 -8.15 -0.11
C ALA A 123 -13.18 -9.68 -0.01
N THR A 124 -12.77 -10.31 -1.10
CA THR A 124 -12.49 -11.75 -1.15
C THR A 124 -11.35 -12.17 -0.21
N LEU A 125 -10.33 -11.32 0.00
CA LEU A 125 -9.25 -11.60 0.95
C LEU A 125 -9.79 -11.73 2.38
N SER A 126 -10.74 -10.89 2.77
CA SER A 126 -11.32 -10.90 4.13
C SER A 126 -12.09 -12.20 4.44
N GLU A 127 -12.77 -12.73 3.42
CA GLU A 127 -13.52 -13.98 3.52
C GLU A 127 -12.59 -15.19 3.63
N ASN A 128 -11.50 -15.23 2.85
CA ASN A 128 -10.69 -16.44 2.66
C ASN A 128 -9.36 -16.45 3.45
N TYR A 129 -8.94 -15.32 4.04
CA TYR A 129 -7.67 -15.20 4.74
C TYR A 129 -7.84 -14.62 6.14
N ASN A 130 -6.99 -15.10 7.05
CA ASN A 130 -6.72 -14.47 8.33
C ASN A 130 -5.66 -13.40 8.13
N PHE A 131 -5.93 -12.21 8.66
CA PHE A 131 -5.00 -11.10 8.59
C PHE A 131 -4.24 -10.96 9.89
N ARG A 132 -2.91 -10.87 9.78
CA ARG A 132 -2.03 -10.66 10.92
C ARG A 132 -1.08 -9.50 10.66
N ARG A 133 -1.06 -8.54 11.59
CA ARG A 133 -0.07 -7.47 11.58
C ARG A 133 1.28 -8.02 12.04
N GLY A 134 2.32 -7.73 11.27
CA GLY A 134 3.69 -8.10 11.56
C GLY A 134 4.52 -6.94 12.15
N GLU A 135 5.83 -7.16 12.13
CA GLU A 135 6.82 -6.23 12.66
C GLU A 135 7.02 -5.00 11.77
N LEU A 136 7.65 -3.97 12.36
CA LEU A 136 8.25 -2.89 11.59
C LEU A 136 9.50 -3.40 10.87
N ALA A 137 9.69 -2.90 9.65
CA ALA A 137 10.83 -3.19 8.82
C ALA A 137 11.30 -1.92 8.11
N ARG A 138 12.42 -2.02 7.42
CA ARG A 138 12.91 -0.96 6.52
C ARG A 138 13.04 -1.53 5.12
N VAL A 139 12.30 -0.97 4.17
CA VAL A 139 12.29 -1.38 2.76
C VAL A 139 12.67 -0.18 1.91
N ALA A 140 13.71 -0.33 1.09
CA ALA A 140 14.28 0.77 0.28
C ALA A 140 14.59 2.04 1.11
N GLY A 141 15.02 1.87 2.36
CA GLY A 141 15.32 2.99 3.27
C GLY A 141 14.11 3.61 3.98
N ILE A 142 12.89 3.18 3.66
CA ILE A 142 11.64 3.71 4.23
C ILE A 142 11.13 2.76 5.31
N GLU A 143 10.62 3.31 6.41
CA GLU A 143 9.92 2.52 7.44
C GLU A 143 8.64 1.89 6.84
N ALA A 144 8.51 0.58 6.99
CA ALA A 144 7.40 -0.20 6.48
C ALA A 144 6.83 -1.10 7.58
N ARG A 145 5.54 -1.40 7.51
CA ARG A 145 4.86 -2.35 8.39
C ARG A 145 4.54 -3.62 7.61
N ALA A 146 4.95 -4.77 8.11
CA ALA A 146 4.59 -6.05 7.52
C ALA A 146 3.13 -6.41 7.85
N TYR A 147 2.46 -7.03 6.88
CA TYR A 147 1.12 -7.61 7.02
C TYR A 147 1.11 -8.97 6.35
N PHE A 148 0.51 -9.95 7.01
CA PHE A 148 0.45 -11.33 6.54
C PHE A 148 -1.00 -11.73 6.29
N PHE A 149 -1.22 -12.45 5.20
CA PHE A 149 -2.48 -13.04 4.79
C PHE A 149 -2.32 -14.56 4.80
N GLU A 150 -2.84 -15.19 5.84
CA GLU A 150 -2.77 -16.64 6.05
C GLU A 150 -4.08 -17.27 5.55
N PRO A 151 -4.05 -18.21 4.60
CA PRO A 151 -5.27 -18.78 4.05
C PRO A 151 -6.01 -19.56 5.14
N LYS A 152 -7.34 -19.45 5.16
CA LYS A 152 -8.19 -20.20 6.09
C LYS A 152 -8.33 -21.68 5.72
N ASP A 153 -7.83 -22.07 4.55
CA ASP A 153 -7.80 -23.44 4.06
C ASP A 153 -6.45 -23.79 3.40
N GLY A 154 -6.28 -25.06 3.01
CA GLY A 154 -5.07 -25.57 2.38
C GLY A 154 -5.03 -25.43 0.85
N LEU A 155 -5.93 -24.65 0.25
CA LEU A 155 -6.07 -24.56 -1.22
C LEU A 155 -5.40 -23.32 -1.82
N ARG A 156 -4.79 -22.47 -0.99
CA ARG A 156 -4.26 -21.16 -1.38
C ARG A 156 -2.87 -20.93 -0.79
N TYR A 157 -2.12 -20.03 -1.43
CA TYR A 157 -0.83 -19.59 -0.92
C TYR A 157 -1.02 -18.50 0.15
N GLY A 158 -0.12 -18.46 1.13
CA GLY A 158 0.01 -17.30 2.00
C GLY A 158 0.69 -16.14 1.29
N HIS A 159 0.35 -14.92 1.70
CA HIS A 159 0.89 -13.67 1.15
C HIS A 159 1.37 -12.72 2.24
#